data_AF-A0A0A8F1M3-F1
#
_entry.id   AF-A0A0A8F1M3-F1
#
_cell.length_a   1.000
_cell.length_b   1.000
_cell.length_c   1.000
_cell.angle_alpha   90.00
_cell.angle_beta   90.00
_cell.angle_gamma   90.00
#
_symmetry.space_group_name_H-M   'P 1'
#
loop_
_entity.id
_entity.type
_entity.pdbx_description
1 polymer ?
#
loop_
_entity_poly.entity_id
_entity_poly.type
_entity_poly.pdbx_seq_one_letter_code
_entity_poly.pdbx_strand_id
1 'polypeptide(L)' 'MAEIKVVLVGGPSYFPDDQRVQYAPSLTETFKKRFRNGYEHFVHQGAFHTVEGEELPALEWTARTAIAE' A
#
# COMPACT_ATOMS: atom_id res chain seq x y z
N MET A 1 -10.17 -13.23 -9.45
CA MET A 1 -8.71 -13.05 -9.29
C MET A 1 -8.45 -13.06 -7.79
N ALA A 2 -7.49 -13.83 -7.30
CA ALA A 2 -7.21 -13.89 -5.86
C ALA A 2 -6.50 -12.59 -5.47
N GLU A 3 -7.09 -11.82 -4.55
CA GLU A 3 -6.45 -10.62 -4.03
C GLU A 3 -5.49 -11.02 -2.91
N ILE A 4 -4.29 -10.46 -2.94
CA ILE A 4 -3.22 -10.75 -1.98
C ILE A 4 -3.33 -9.73 -0.85
N LYS A 5 -3.43 -10.21 0.39
CA LYS A 5 -3.42 -9.34 1.56
C LYS A 5 -2.01 -8.76 1.71
N VAL A 6 -1.91 -7.44 1.76
CA VAL A 6 -0.65 -6.68 1.81
C VAL A 6 -0.72 -5.64 2.92
N VAL A 7 0.44 -5.17 3.38
CA VAL A 7 0.54 -4.05 4.33
C VAL A 7 1.27 -2.87 3.68
N LEU A 8 0.69 -1.69 3.80
CA LEU A 8 1.25 -0.43 3.30
C LEU A 8 2.18 0.17 4.37
N VAL A 9 3.44 0.34 3.99
CA VAL A 9 4.50 0.83 4.88
C VAL A 9 5.02 2.18 4.37
N GLY A 10 5.34 3.07 5.32
CA GLY A 10 5.68 4.47 5.03
C GLY A 10 4.45 5.30 4.69
N GLY A 11 4.59 6.17 3.69
CA GLY A 11 3.55 7.06 3.23
C GLY A 11 3.29 8.25 4.15
N PRO A 12 2.26 9.05 3.85
CA PRO A 12 1.98 10.24 4.63
C PRO A 12 1.53 9.90 6.05
N SER A 13 1.99 10.66 7.04
CA SER A 13 1.68 10.43 8.47
C SER A 13 0.18 10.49 8.81
N TYR A 14 -0.64 11.07 7.92
CA TYR A 14 -2.09 11.14 8.05
C TYR A 14 -2.81 9.93 7.44
N PHE A 15 -2.08 8.92 6.95
CA PHE A 15 -2.67 7.70 6.43
C PHE A 15 -3.10 6.80 7.60
N PRO A 16 -4.40 6.50 7.73
CA PRO A 16 -4.92 5.77 8.89
C PRO A 16 -4.43 4.32 8.91
N ASP A 17 -4.12 3.83 10.11
CA ASP A 17 -3.55 2.50 10.33
C ASP A 17 -4.50 1.37 9.88
N ASP A 18 -5.80 1.59 10.06
CA ASP A 18 -6.87 0.71 9.57
C ASP A 18 -6.84 0.52 8.04
N GLN A 19 -6.36 1.52 7.29
CA GLN A 19 -6.22 1.43 5.84
C GLN A 19 -4.84 0.95 5.40
N ARG A 20 -3.90 0.65 6.32
CA ARG A 20 -2.59 0.13 5.94
C ARG A 20 -2.69 -1.31 5.44
N VAL A 21 -3.61 -2.12 5.96
CA VAL A 21 -3.86 -3.45 5.39
C VAL A 21 -4.77 -3.30 4.18
N GLN A 22 -4.31 -3.79 3.03
CA GLN A 22 -5.04 -3.70 1.77
C GLN A 22 -5.00 -5.04 1.04
N TYR A 23 -5.79 -5.13 -0.02
CA TYR A 23 -5.82 -6.27 -0.92
C TYR A 23 -5.34 -5.82 -2.29
N ALA A 24 -4.22 -6.38 -2.74
CA ALA A 24 -3.60 -6.05 -4.02
C ALA A 24 -3.81 -7.19 -5.02
N PRO A 25 -4.11 -6.90 -6.30
CA PRO A 25 -4.25 -7.94 -7.32
C PRO A 25 -2.92 -8.62 -7.68
N SER A 26 -1.80 -7.90 -7.50
CA SER A 26 -0.44 -8.33 -7.85
C SER A 26 0.57 -7.68 -6.91
N LEU A 27 1.66 -8.40 -6.57
CA LEU A 27 2.82 -7.81 -5.86
C LEU A 27 3.87 -7.23 -6.81
N THR A 28 3.84 -7.62 -8.08
CA THR A 28 4.82 -7.19 -9.11
C THR A 28 4.50 -5.82 -9.71
N GLU A 29 3.26 -5.35 -9.54
CA GLU A 29 2.80 -4.08 -10.10
C GLU A 29 2.72 -3.00 -9.01
N THR A 30 2.82 -1.73 -9.42
CA THR A 30 2.64 -0.61 -8.50
C THR A 30 1.20 -0.55 -8.01
N PHE A 31 1.02 -0.70 -6.70
CA PHE A 31 -0.26 -0.56 -6.06
C PHE A 31 -0.60 0.94 -5.91
N LYS A 32 -1.69 1.37 -6.54
CA LYS A 32 -2.15 2.76 -6.49
C LYS A 32 -3.35 2.86 -5.56
N LYS A 33 -3.16 3.45 -4.39
CA LYS A 33 -4.26 3.73 -3.47
C LYS A 33 -4.77 5.15 -3.69
N ARG A 34 -6.03 5.29 -4.06
CA ARG A 34 -6.67 6.62 -4.04
C ARG A 34 -6.80 7.08 -2.60
N PHE A 35 -6.26 8.26 -2.31
CA PHE A 35 -6.33 8.89 -0.99
C PHE A 35 -6.42 10.41 -1.16
N ARG A 36 -7.50 11.01 -0.63
CA ARG A 36 -7.84 12.44 -0.83
C ARG A 36 -7.80 12.81 -2.32
N ASN A 37 -7.22 13.96 -2.66
CA ASN A 37 -7.06 14.46 -4.04
C ASN A 37 -5.80 13.89 -4.72
N GLY A 38 -5.59 12.59 -4.64
CA GLY A 38 -4.39 11.97 -5.18
C GLY A 38 -4.40 10.45 -5.17
N TYR A 39 -3.34 9.91 -5.77
CA TYR A 39 -2.98 8.50 -5.70
C TYR A 39 -1.64 8.37 -4.98
N GLU A 40 -1.65 7.58 -3.91
CA GLU A 40 -0.45 7.11 -3.22
C GLU A 40 0.04 5.85 -3.93
N HIS A 41 1.30 5.82 -4.33
CA HIS A 41 1.90 4.71 -5.05
C HIS A 41 2.76 3.89 -4.11
N PHE A 42 2.53 2.58 -4.10
CA PHE A 42 3.27 1.63 -3.28
C PHE A 42 3.84 0.51 -4.15
N VAL A 43 5.03 0.04 -3.81
CA VAL A 43 5.73 -1.01 -4.54
C VAL A 43 6.24 -2.06 -3.55
N HIS A 44 6.09 -3.34 -3.91
CA HIS A 44 6.71 -4.40 -3.15
C HIS A 44 8.20 -4.50 -3.50
N GLN A 45 9.08 -4.35 -2.52
CA GLN A 45 10.52 -4.52 -2.70
C GLN A 45 11.06 -5.85 -2.14
N GLY A 46 10.18 -6.83 -1.91
CA GLY A 46 10.55 -8.11 -1.28
C GLY A 46 10.56 -8.05 0.25
N ALA A 47 10.11 -6.94 0.85
CA ALA A 47 9.97 -6.79 2.29
C ALA A 47 8.65 -7.40 2.78
N PHE A 48 8.68 -7.99 3.98
CA PHE A 48 7.50 -8.54 4.65
C PHE A 48 7.40 -7.93 6.05
N HIS A 49 6.17 -7.77 6.53
CA HIS A 49 5.88 -7.23 7.85
C HIS A 49 4.84 -8.10 8.54
N THR A 50 5.09 -8.39 9.82
CA THR A 50 4.12 -9.10 10.65
C THR A 50 3.05 -8.12 11.14
N VAL A 51 1.79 -8.37 10.79
CA VAL A 51 0.62 -7.60 11.23
C VAL A 51 -0.33 -8.56 11.92
N GLU A 52 -0.67 -8.29 13.18
CA GLU A 52 -1.57 -9.15 13.98
C GLU A 52 -1.12 -10.63 14.06
N GLY A 53 0.19 -10.88 13.97
CA GLY A 53 0.76 -12.24 13.98
C GLY A 53 0.79 -12.95 12.62
N GLU A 54 0.33 -12.30 11.55
CA GLU A 54 0.40 -12.80 10.18
C GLU A 54 1.50 -12.08 9.39
N GLU A 55 2.33 -12.83 8.65
CA GLU A 55 3.36 -12.23 7.79
C GLU A 55 2.72 -11.79 6.47
N LEU A 56 2.69 -10.47 6.25
CA LEU A 56 2.14 -9.85 5.06
C LEU A 56 3.24 -9.24 4.20
N PRO A 57 3.19 -9.36 2.86
CA PRO A 57 4.07 -8.61 1.98
C PRO A 57 3.86 -7.10 2.21
N ALA A 58 4.97 -6.40 2.44
CA ALA A 58 4.99 -4.97 2.64
C ALA A 58 5.12 -4.25 1.31
N LEU A 59 4.23 -3.29 1.08
CA LEU A 59 4.33 -2.35 -0.03
C LEU A 59 4.83 -1.02 0.52
N GLU A 60 6.00 -0.61 0.08
CA GLU A 60 6.62 0.63 0.51
C GLU A 60 6.09 1.79 -0.34
N TRP A 61 5.73 2.88 0.33
CA TRP A 61 5.35 4.10 -0.35
C TRP A 61 6.52 4.68 -1.14
N THR A 62 6.28 5.04 -2.39
CA THR A 62 7.31 5.53 -3.31
C THR A 62 7.03 6.96 -3.77
N ALA A 63 5.79 7.25 -4.14
CA ALA A 63 5.41 8.54 -4.70
C ALA A 63 3.93 8.83 -4.48
N ARG A 64 3.58 10.11 -4.66
CA ARG A 64 2.20 10.58 -4.72
C ARG A 64 1.96 11.32 -6.02
N THR A 65 0.90 10.95 -6.72
CA THR A 65 0.37 11.73 -7.84
C THR A 65 -0.80 12.56 -7.35
N ALA A 66 -0.64 13.88 -7.30
CA ALA A 66 -1.76 14.77 -7.03
C ALA A 66 -2.69 14.80 -8.24
N ILE A 67 -3.99 14.66 -8.01
CA ILE A 67 -5.00 14.92 -9.04
C ILE A 67 -5.27 16.42 -8.94
N ALA A 68 -4.79 17.18 -9.91
CA ALA A 68 -5.19 18.57 -10.07
C ALA A 68 -6.64 18.61 -10.56
N GLU A 69 -7.48 19.37 -9.86
CA GLU A 69 -8.87 19.68 -10.26
C GLU A 69 -8.89 20.76 -11.34
#